data_AF-A0A2E9SY49-F1
#
_entry.id   AF-A0A2E9SY49-F1
#
_cell.length_a   1.000
_cell.length_b   1.000
_cell.length_c   1.000
_cell.angle_alpha   90.00
_cell.angle_beta   90.00
_cell.angle_gamma   90.00
#
_symmetry.space_group_name_H-M   'P 1'
#
loop_
_entity.id
_entity.type
_entity.pdbx_description
1 polymer ?
#
loop_
_entity_poly.entity_id
_entity_poly.type
_entity_poly.pdbx_seq_one_letter_code
_entity_poly.pdbx_strand_id
1 'polypeptide(L)'
;NFAYATVKELDLIFSYYYQPEEFAQSLENIASGKIAWQKMRTGKVGIDGVQGAFDTLFKPNDHIKIIIEPWRTGELEKVTG
;
A
#
# COMPACT_ATOMS: atom_id res chain seq x y z
N ASN A 1 -4.84 28.18 -9.10
CA ASN A 1 -4.43 29.45 -9.72
C ASN A 1 -2.91 29.59 -9.51
N PHE A 2 -2.12 29.40 -10.57
CA PHE A 2 -0.65 29.36 -10.53
C PHE A 2 -0.03 30.66 -10.01
N ALA A 3 -0.69 31.81 -10.17
CA ALA A 3 -0.21 33.10 -9.67
C ALA A 3 -0.04 33.11 -8.13
N TYR A 4 -0.89 32.39 -7.39
CA TYR A 4 -0.74 32.28 -5.94
C TYR A 4 0.44 31.41 -5.52
N ALA A 5 0.78 30.37 -6.29
CA ALA A 5 1.96 29.55 -6.04
C ALA A 5 3.24 30.35 -6.27
N THR A 6 3.28 31.21 -7.30
CA THR A 6 4.41 32.12 -7.56
C THR A 6 4.62 33.13 -6.45
N VAL A 7 3.56 33.79 -5.95
CA VAL A 7 3.65 34.77 -4.84
C VAL A 7 4.11 34.12 -3.53
N LYS A 8 3.86 32.82 -3.37
CA LYS A 8 4.27 32.03 -2.19
C LYS A 8 5.59 31.31 -2.38
N GLU A 9 6.25 31.48 -3.53
CA GLU A 9 7.51 30.81 -3.85
C GLU A 9 7.44 29.30 -3.62
N LEU A 10 6.34 28.66 -4.06
CA LEU A 10 6.10 27.25 -3.81
C LEU A 10 7.13 26.37 -4.57
N ASP A 11 7.80 25.49 -3.84
CA ASP A 11 8.63 24.43 -4.43
C ASP A 11 7.79 23.24 -4.90
N LEU A 12 8.03 22.80 -6.14
CA LEU A 12 7.47 21.57 -6.70
C LEU A 12 8.59 20.54 -6.82
N ILE A 13 8.64 19.62 -5.86
CA ILE A 13 9.64 18.56 -5.79
C ILE A 13 8.99 17.24 -6.19
N PHE A 14 9.59 16.56 -7.16
CA PHE A 14 9.16 15.23 -7.59
C PHE A 14 9.93 14.16 -6.81
N SER A 15 9.23 13.10 -6.43
CA SER A 15 9.83 11.91 -5.81
C SER A 15 9.58 10.71 -6.72
N TYR A 16 10.60 9.88 -6.90
CA TYR A 16 10.55 8.69 -7.74
C TYR A 16 11.28 7.54 -7.03
N TYR A 17 10.53 6.48 -6.75
CA TYR A 17 11.00 5.34 -5.94
C TYR A 17 11.63 5.77 -4.61
N TYR A 18 12.58 4.98 -4.12
CA TYR A 18 13.27 5.12 -2.87
C TYR A 18 14.70 4.62 -3.03
N GLN A 19 15.62 5.20 -2.27
CA GLN A 19 16.99 4.71 -2.09
C GLN A 19 17.02 3.52 -1.12
N PRO A 20 18.07 2.68 -1.15
CA PRO A 20 18.22 1.56 -0.22
C PRO A 20 18.11 1.96 1.25
N GLU A 21 18.62 3.13 1.63
CA GLU A 21 18.59 3.66 3.00
C GLU A 21 17.17 4.02 3.44
N GLU A 22 16.35 4.55 2.52
CA GLU A 22 14.94 4.87 2.78
C GLU A 22 14.12 3.59 2.96
N PHE A 23 14.46 2.52 2.25
CA PHE A 23 13.85 1.20 2.44
C PHE A 23 14.25 0.60 3.79
N ALA A 24 15.53 0.65 4.16
CA ALA A 24 16.01 0.19 5.47
C ALA A 24 15.32 0.96 6.62
N GLN A 25 15.18 2.27 6.48
CA GLN A 25 14.46 3.10 7.46
C GLN A 25 12.98 2.71 7.55
N SER A 26 12.35 2.34 6.44
CA SER A 26 10.97 1.86 6.41
C SER A 26 10.81 0.53 7.14
N LEU A 27 11.77 -0.40 7.00
CA LEU A 27 11.79 -1.65 7.75
C LEU A 27 11.95 -1.40 9.26
N GLU A 28 12.82 -0.49 9.66
CA GLU A 28 12.98 -0.12 11.07
C GLU A 28 11.70 0.48 11.65
N ASN A 29 11.00 1.33 10.88
CA ASN A 29 9.71 1.88 11.28
C ASN A 29 8.63 0.80 11.51
N ILE A 30 8.70 -0.31 10.77
CA ILE A 30 7.83 -1.48 10.96
C ILE A 30 8.26 -2.27 12.19
N ALA A 31 9.56 -2.59 12.32
CA ALA A 31 10.11 -3.40 13.41
C ALA A 31 9.90 -2.75 14.78
N SER A 32 10.09 -1.44 14.86
CA SER A 32 9.86 -0.64 16.08
C SER A 32 8.38 -0.41 16.41
N GLY A 33 7.46 -0.80 15.52
CA GLY A 33 6.02 -0.55 15.69
C GLY A 33 5.62 0.93 15.56
N LYS A 34 6.53 1.81 15.09
CA LYS A 34 6.27 3.23 14.88
C LYS A 34 5.12 3.48 13.89
N ILE A 35 4.92 2.56 12.95
CA ILE A 35 3.82 2.60 11.98
C ILE A 35 2.87 1.43 12.23
N ALA A 36 1.59 1.73 12.43
CA ALA A 36 0.50 0.74 12.54
C ALA A 36 0.14 0.16 11.16
N TRP A 37 1.12 -0.47 10.50
CA TRP A 37 1.03 -0.91 9.11
C TRP A 37 -0.07 -1.94 8.87
N GLN A 38 -0.44 -2.72 9.90
CA GLN A 38 -1.48 -3.75 9.81
C GLN A 38 -2.84 -3.17 9.39
N LYS A 39 -3.11 -1.88 9.68
CA LYS A 39 -4.34 -1.19 9.25
C LYS A 39 -4.46 -1.04 7.73
N MET A 40 -3.34 -1.07 7.01
CA MET A 40 -3.35 -1.02 5.54
C MET A 40 -3.69 -2.38 4.91
N ARG A 41 -3.46 -3.47 5.64
CA ARG A 41 -3.73 -4.84 5.17
C ARG A 41 -5.22 -5.15 5.32
N THR A 42 -6.00 -4.82 4.30
CA THR A 42 -7.46 -5.00 4.23
C THR A 42 -7.89 -6.35 3.68
N GLY A 43 -6.98 -7.14 3.10
CA GLY A 43 -7.32 -8.44 2.55
C GLY A 43 -6.13 -9.38 2.41
N LYS A 44 -6.44 -10.66 2.24
CA LYS A 44 -5.47 -11.72 1.98
C LYS A 44 -6.05 -12.73 0.99
N VAL A 45 -5.23 -13.31 0.13
CA VAL A 45 -5.68 -14.25 -0.91
C VAL A 45 -4.70 -15.41 -1.06
N GLY A 46 -5.20 -16.62 -1.34
CA GLY A 46 -4.35 -17.75 -1.75
C GLY A 46 -3.74 -17.51 -3.13
N ILE A 47 -2.71 -18.28 -3.50
CA ILE A 47 -2.05 -18.10 -4.80
C ILE A 47 -2.98 -18.41 -5.99
N ASP A 48 -3.90 -19.34 -5.81
CA ASP A 48 -4.95 -19.76 -6.75
C ASP A 48 -6.09 -18.74 -6.87
N GLY A 49 -6.32 -17.92 -5.85
CA GLY A 49 -7.35 -16.87 -5.84
C GLY A 49 -6.92 -15.52 -6.41
N VAL A 50 -5.67 -15.38 -6.89
CA VAL A 50 -5.12 -14.08 -7.32
C VAL A 50 -5.93 -13.45 -8.44
N GLN A 51 -6.39 -14.25 -9.41
CA GLN A 51 -7.21 -13.74 -10.52
C GLN A 51 -8.50 -13.08 -10.00
N GLY A 52 -9.24 -13.75 -9.11
CA GLY A 52 -10.46 -13.19 -8.51
C GLY A 52 -10.19 -11.95 -7.65
N ALA A 53 -9.02 -11.87 -6.99
CA ALA A 53 -8.60 -10.67 -6.30
C ALA A 53 -8.38 -9.48 -7.26
N PHE A 54 -7.77 -9.69 -8.43
CA PHE A 54 -7.66 -8.65 -9.45
C PHE A 54 -9.01 -8.23 -10.01
N ASP A 55 -9.93 -9.16 -10.29
CA ASP A 55 -11.29 -8.86 -10.75
C ASP A 55 -12.05 -7.96 -9.75
N THR A 56 -11.79 -8.16 -8.46
CA THR A 56 -12.30 -7.30 -7.39
C THR A 56 -11.64 -5.91 -7.44
N LEU A 57 -10.31 -5.85 -7.55
CA LEU A 57 -9.54 -4.60 -7.57
C LEU A 57 -9.82 -3.71 -8.80
N PHE A 58 -10.24 -4.29 -9.92
CA PHE A 58 -10.63 -3.53 -11.13
C PHE A 58 -11.96 -2.80 -10.99
N LYS A 59 -12.71 -3.01 -9.90
CA LYS A 59 -13.98 -2.34 -9.59
C LYS A 59 -13.81 -1.49 -8.33
N PRO A 60 -14.67 -0.48 -8.10
CA PRO A 60 -14.70 0.20 -6.81
C PRO A 60 -14.87 -0.82 -5.67
N ASN A 61 -13.99 -0.73 -4.67
CA ASN A 61 -13.93 -1.66 -3.54
C ASN A 61 -13.29 -0.97 -2.33
N ASP A 62 -13.36 -1.61 -1.15
CA ASP A 62 -12.85 -1.06 0.11
C ASP A 62 -11.40 -1.47 0.43
N HIS A 63 -10.71 -2.19 -0.46
CA HIS A 63 -9.37 -2.69 -0.16
C HIS A 63 -8.28 -1.63 -0.39
N ILE A 64 -7.36 -1.53 0.56
CA ILE A 64 -6.14 -0.72 0.48
C ILE A 64 -4.98 -1.60 -0.01
N LYS A 65 -4.66 -2.65 0.73
CA LYS A 65 -3.63 -3.64 0.39
C LYS A 65 -4.16 -5.05 0.62
N ILE A 66 -3.97 -5.89 -0.38
CA ILE A 66 -4.18 -7.34 -0.33
C ILE A 66 -2.81 -8.02 -0.30
N ILE A 67 -2.64 -9.00 0.58
CA ILE A 67 -1.42 -9.82 0.67
C ILE A 67 -1.70 -11.21 0.10
N ILE A 68 -0.85 -11.65 -0.82
CA ILE A 68 -0.88 -13.03 -1.30
C ILE A 68 -0.21 -13.91 -0.25
N GLU A 69 -0.91 -14.96 0.20
CA GLU A 69 -0.41 -15.98 1.10
C GLU A 69 -0.06 -17.23 0.28
N PRO A 70 1.19 -17.37 -0.20
CA PRO A 70 1.56 -18.39 -1.19
C PRO A 70 1.42 -19.84 -0.67
N TRP A 71 1.36 -20.02 0.65
CA TRP A 71 1.14 -21.32 1.30
C TRP A 71 -0.34 -21.72 1.41
N ARG A 72 -1.27 -20.80 1.12
CA ARG A 72 -2.72 -21.00 1.25
C ARG A 72 -3.36 -21.18 -0.11
N THR A 73 -4.41 -22.00 -0.15
CA THR A 73 -5.39 -22.00 -1.24
C THR A 73 -6.67 -21.24 -0.84
N GLY A 74 -7.33 -20.63 -1.82
CA GLY A 74 -8.66 -20.05 -1.69
C GLY A 74 -8.77 -18.56 -1.98
N GLU A 75 -10.02 -18.13 -1.99
CA GLU A 75 -10.46 -16.81 -2.42
C GLU A 75 -9.97 -15.66 -1.52
N LEU A 76 -10.18 -14.43 -2.03
CA LEU A 76 -9.91 -13.20 -1.30
C LEU A 76 -10.76 -13.11 -0.02
N GLU A 77 -10.08 -13.03 1.12
CA GLU A 77 -10.68 -12.82 2.44
C GLU A 77 -10.43 -11.39 2.91
N LYS A 78 -11.48 -10.72 3.40
CA LYS A 78 -11.33 -9.45 4.13
C LYS A 78 -10.63 -9.72 5.46
N VAL A 79 -9.60 -8.93 5.76
CA VAL A 79 -8.93 -8.99 7.07
C VAL A 79 -9.51 -7.90 7.94
N THR A 80 -10.18 -8.28 9.02
CA THR A 80 -10.51 -7.36 10.12
C THR A 80 -9.27 -7.22 11.00
N GLY A 81 -8.74 -6.00 11.07
CA GLY A 81 -7.65 -5.61 11.98
C GLY A 81 -8.13 -5.37 13.39
#